data_AF-A0A1V5SDL8-F1
#
_entry.id   AF-A0A1V5SDL8-F1
#
_cell.length_a   1.000
_cell.length_b   1.000
_cell.length_c   1.000
_cell.angle_alpha   90.00
_cell.angle_beta   90.00
_cell.angle_gamma   90.00
#
_symmetry.space_group_name_H-M   'P 1'
#
loop_
_entity.id
_entity.type
_entity.pdbx_description
1 polymer ?
#
loop_
_entity_poly.entity_id
_entity_poly.type
_entity_poly.pdbx_seq_one_letter_code
_entity_poly.pdbx_strand_id
1 'polypeptide(L)'
;MLQIDTRGENHAMRSAAKIKARCSLIVGNDEIVRIVAESSSPTAAHEMVSKRFVDDETRKAARWLAVLRRDYPSDYDELMKSRECR
;
A
#
# COMPACT_ATOMS: atom_id res chain seq x y z
N MET A 1 14.87 -32.44 21.60
CA MET A 1 15.70 -31.65 20.68
C MET A 1 15.00 -30.34 20.41
N LEU A 2 15.77 -29.26 20.44
CA LEU A 2 15.37 -27.85 20.50
C LEU A 2 14.44 -27.40 19.37
N GLN A 3 13.51 -26.52 19.74
CA GLN A 3 12.81 -25.56 18.88
C GLN A 3 13.81 -24.65 18.19
N ILE A 4 13.68 -24.39 16.87
CA ILE A 4 13.93 -23.06 16.28
C ILE A 4 13.10 -22.93 14.99
N ASP A 5 11.93 -22.29 15.09
CA ASP A 5 11.15 -21.79 13.95
C ASP A 5 11.81 -20.49 13.47
N THR A 6 12.95 -20.59 12.80
CA THR A 6 13.76 -19.44 12.38
C THR A 6 13.31 -18.92 11.01
N ARG A 7 12.04 -18.53 10.86
CA ARG A 7 11.62 -17.71 9.70
C ARG A 7 11.92 -16.23 9.96
N GLY A 8 13.21 -15.93 9.98
CA GLY A 8 13.79 -14.64 9.57
C GLY A 8 13.04 -13.38 9.98
N GLU A 9 12.96 -13.09 11.27
CA GLU A 9 13.01 -11.70 11.72
C GLU A 9 14.43 -11.18 11.48
N ASN A 10 14.65 -10.35 10.46
CA ASN A 10 15.75 -9.38 10.42
C ASN A 10 15.56 -8.33 9.29
N HIS A 11 15.29 -7.09 9.70
CA HIS A 11 15.79 -5.85 9.10
C HIS A 11 15.40 -5.45 7.64
N ALA A 12 14.36 -4.61 7.54
CA ALA A 12 14.38 -3.33 6.80
C ALA A 12 14.28 -3.23 5.25
N MET A 13 13.71 -4.18 4.51
CA MET A 13 13.32 -3.91 3.10
C MET A 13 11.91 -4.40 2.75
N ARG A 14 10.94 -3.48 2.80
CA ARG A 14 9.76 -3.36 1.90
C ARG A 14 9.13 -4.64 1.30
N SER A 15 8.91 -5.74 2.02
CA SER A 15 8.18 -6.87 1.40
C SER A 15 6.78 -6.43 0.94
N ALA A 16 6.42 -6.75 -0.31
CA ALA A 16 5.14 -6.35 -0.91
C ALA A 16 3.94 -6.71 -0.02
N ALA A 17 3.97 -7.87 0.66
CA ALA A 17 2.94 -8.29 1.61
C ALA A 17 2.70 -7.30 2.77
N LYS A 18 3.76 -6.71 3.34
CA LYS A 18 3.65 -5.75 4.44
C LYS A 18 3.14 -4.39 3.95
N ILE A 19 3.48 -4.03 2.71
CA ILE A 19 2.95 -2.84 2.04
C ILE A 19 1.46 -3.05 1.71
N LYS A 20 1.07 -4.20 1.14
CA LYS A 20 -0.34 -4.60 0.93
C LYS A 20 -1.13 -4.52 2.23
N ALA A 21 -0.61 -5.06 3.34
CA ALA A 21 -1.27 -5.01 4.65
C ALA A 21 -1.52 -3.58 5.16
N ARG A 22 -0.62 -2.63 4.85
CA ARG A 22 -0.82 -1.21 5.17
C ARG A 22 -1.82 -0.53 4.24
N CYS A 23 -1.93 -1.00 3.00
CA CYS A 23 -2.89 -0.49 2.02
C CYS A 23 -4.30 -1.04 2.25
N SER A 24 -4.48 -2.11 3.03
CA SER A 24 -5.78 -2.72 3.33
C SER A 24 -6.83 -1.73 3.84
N LEU A 25 -6.41 -0.69 4.57
CA LEU A 25 -7.29 0.35 5.10
C LEU A 25 -7.89 1.25 4.02
N ILE A 26 -7.20 1.42 2.89
CA ILE A 26 -7.60 2.34 1.82
C ILE A 26 -7.95 1.63 0.52
N VAL A 27 -7.61 0.35 0.38
CA VAL A 27 -7.82 -0.40 -0.87
C VAL A 27 -9.31 -0.48 -1.22
N GLY A 28 -10.19 -0.48 -0.22
CA GLY A 28 -11.64 -0.44 -0.40
C GLY A 28 -12.23 0.94 -0.73
N ASN A 29 -11.41 2.00 -0.74
CA ASN A 29 -11.85 3.36 -1.01
C ASN A 29 -11.43 3.78 -2.42
N ASP A 30 -12.38 3.70 -3.35
CA ASP A 30 -12.20 4.03 -4.76
C ASP A 30 -11.62 5.43 -5.00
N GLU A 31 -12.04 6.40 -4.19
CA GLU A 31 -11.56 7.78 -4.31
C GLU A 31 -10.05 7.86 -4.02
N ILE A 32 -9.59 7.22 -2.95
CA ILE A 32 -8.17 7.20 -2.59
C ILE A 32 -7.36 6.43 -3.65
N VAL A 33 -7.88 5.29 -4.11
CA VAL A 33 -7.21 4.49 -5.15
C VAL A 33 -7.07 5.27 -6.44
N ARG A 34 -8.12 5.99 -6.89
CA ARG A 34 -8.04 6.87 -8.06
C ARG A 34 -7.02 7.97 -7.88
N ILE A 35 -7.04 8.68 -6.75
CA ILE A 35 -6.05 9.71 -6.45
C ILE A 35 -4.64 9.16 -6.56
N VAL A 36 -4.37 7.97 -6.00
CA VAL A 36 -3.06 7.32 -6.05
C VAL A 36 -2.69 6.87 -7.47
N ALA A 37 -3.65 6.40 -8.27
CA ALA A 37 -3.43 5.99 -9.66
C ALA A 37 -3.12 7.19 -10.57
N GLU A 38 -3.81 8.32 -10.37
CA GLU A 38 -3.60 9.60 -11.06
C GLU A 38 -2.32 10.31 -10.60
N SER A 39 -1.81 9.96 -9.41
CA SER A 39 -0.61 10.56 -8.85
C SER A 39 0.68 10.08 -9.54
N SER A 40 1.53 11.02 -9.94
CA SER A 40 2.83 10.70 -10.57
C SER A 40 3.90 10.23 -9.58
N SER A 41 3.74 10.46 -8.28
CA SER A 41 4.75 10.09 -7.26
C SER A 41 4.13 9.77 -5.90
N PRO A 42 4.84 9.03 -5.01
CA PRO A 42 4.34 8.75 -3.66
C PRO A 42 4.12 10.00 -2.80
N THR A 43 4.92 11.05 -3.03
CA THR A 43 4.76 12.34 -2.36
C THR A 43 3.50 13.04 -2.86
N ALA A 44 3.28 13.07 -4.19
CA ALA A 44 2.08 13.64 -4.78
C ALA A 44 0.80 12.93 -4.29
N ALA A 45 0.83 11.59 -4.23
CA ALA A 45 -0.28 10.80 -3.69
C ALA A 45 -0.60 11.16 -2.24
N HIS A 46 0.43 11.31 -1.40
CA HIS A 46 0.25 11.74 -0.02
C HIS A 46 -0.36 13.15 0.06
N GLU A 47 0.14 14.11 -0.70
CA GLU A 47 -0.37 15.49 -0.70
C GLU A 47 -1.81 15.59 -1.23
N MET A 48 -2.13 14.88 -2.31
CA MET A 48 -3.48 14.88 -2.89
C MET A 48 -4.50 14.24 -1.94
N VAL A 49 -4.14 13.14 -1.26
CA VAL A 49 -4.99 12.53 -0.22
C VAL A 49 -5.07 13.43 1.00
N SER A 50 -3.99 14.13 1.38
CA SER A 50 -3.98 15.08 2.51
C SER A 50 -4.94 16.25 2.34
N LYS A 51 -5.19 16.67 1.09
CA LYS A 51 -6.15 17.74 0.78
C LYS A 51 -7.60 17.30 0.99
N ARG A 52 -7.86 16.00 1.09
CA ARG A 52 -9.21 15.43 1.00
C ARG A 52 -9.58 14.54 2.19
N PHE A 53 -8.58 13.95 2.85
CA PHE A 53 -8.71 13.09 4.01
C PHE A 53 -7.82 13.63 5.14
N VAL A 54 -8.44 13.87 6.30
CA VAL A 54 -7.74 14.36 7.51
C VAL A 54 -6.98 13.22 8.22
N ASP A 55 -7.40 11.97 7.97
CA ASP A 55 -6.88 10.80 8.67
C ASP A 55 -5.41 10.49 8.30
N ASP A 56 -4.56 10.43 9.32
CA ASP A 56 -3.12 10.28 9.14
C ASP A 56 -2.72 8.90 8.62
N GLU A 57 -3.41 7.86 9.08
CA GLU A 57 -3.21 6.48 8.64
C GLU A 57 -3.54 6.33 7.15
N THR A 58 -4.64 6.96 6.72
CA THR A 58 -5.09 7.01 5.33
C THR A 58 -4.05 7.67 4.41
N ARG A 59 -3.49 8.81 4.83
CA ARG A 59 -2.44 9.51 4.07
C ARG A 59 -1.17 8.67 3.94
N LYS A 60 -0.75 8.04 5.04
CA LYS A 60 0.40 7.12 5.05
C LYS A 60 0.14 5.90 4.15
N ALA A 61 -1.04 5.31 4.23
CA ALA A 61 -1.43 4.18 3.40
C ALA A 61 -1.44 4.56 1.90
N ALA A 62 -1.91 5.75 1.54
CA ALA A 62 -1.89 6.24 0.16
C ALA A 62 -0.46 6.35 -0.40
N ARG A 63 0.46 6.86 0.43
CA ARG A 63 1.89 6.87 0.10
C ARG A 63 2.44 5.46 -0.10
N TRP A 64 2.08 4.52 0.76
CA TRP A 64 2.49 3.11 0.64
C TRP A 64 1.93 2.45 -0.62
N LEU A 65 0.69 2.76 -1.00
CA LEU A 65 0.05 2.24 -2.21
C LEU A 65 0.76 2.76 -3.48
N ALA A 66 1.15 4.03 -3.49
CA ALA A 66 1.97 4.60 -4.57
C ALA A 66 3.36 3.96 -4.66
N VAL A 67 3.97 3.61 -3.52
CA VAL A 67 5.23 2.84 -3.49
C VAL A 67 5.01 1.42 -4.01
N LEU A 68 3.91 0.76 -3.64
CA LEU A 68 3.56 -0.56 -4.16
C LEU A 68 3.46 -0.53 -5.68
N ARG A 69 2.74 0.45 -6.24
CA ARG A 69 2.61 0.62 -7.69
C ARG A 69 3.95 0.79 -8.40
N ARG A 70 4.89 1.50 -7.77
CA ARG A 70 6.19 1.83 -8.35
C ARG A 70 7.20 0.69 -8.24
N ASP A 71 7.34 0.11 -7.05
CA ASP A 71 8.35 -0.92 -6.75
C ASP A 71 7.84 -2.35 -7.04
N TYR A 72 6.51 -2.56 -6.99
CA TYR A 72 5.87 -3.88 -7.13
C TYR A 72 4.57 -3.80 -7.98
N PRO A 73 4.66 -3.47 -9.28
CA PRO A 73 3.49 -3.27 -10.13
C PRO A 73 2.60 -4.51 -10.25
N SER A 74 3.18 -5.73 -10.28
CA SER A 74 2.41 -6.98 -10.32
C SER A 74 1.56 -7.20 -9.06
N ASP A 75 2.13 -6.91 -7.88
CA ASP A 75 1.42 -7.00 -6.60
C ASP A 75 0.33 -5.94 -6.48
N TYR A 76 0.55 -4.75 -7.04
CA TYR A 76 -0.46 -3.70 -7.11
C TYR A 76 -1.63 -4.11 -8.01
N ASP A 77 -1.35 -4.65 -9.19
CA ASP A 77 -2.36 -5.12 -10.14
C ASP A 77 -3.18 -6.28 -9.56
N GLU A 78 -2.53 -7.26 -8.91
CA GLU A 78 -3.20 -8.34 -8.20
C GLU A 78 -4.12 -7.82 -7.10
N LEU A 79 -3.65 -6.84 -6.32
CA LEU A 79 -4.43 -6.21 -5.26
C LEU A 79 -5.66 -5.49 -5.83
N MET A 80 -5.54 -4.79 -6.96
CA MET A 80 -6.67 -4.11 -7.61
C MET A 80 -7.67 -5.10 -8.20
N LYS A 81 -7.20 -6.14 -8.90
CA LYS A 81 -8.06 -7.22 -9.42
C LYS A 81 -8.81 -7.96 -8.31
N SER A 82 -8.16 -8.17 -7.17
CA SER A 82 -8.80 -8.80 -6.01
C SER A 82 -9.95 -7.96 -5.42
N ARG A 83 -9.94 -6.64 -5.68
CA ARG A 83 -11.05 -5.73 -5.32
C ARG A 83 -12.18 -5.79 -6.35
N GLU A 84 -11.87 -5.82 -7.64
CA GLU A 84 -12.87 -5.80 -8.72
C GLU A 84 -13.71 -7.10 -8.79
N CYS A 85 -13.23 -8.21 -8.22
CA CYS A 85 -13.96 -9.48 -8.14
C CYS A 85 -14.85 -9.64 -6.90
N ARG A 86 -15.05 -8.60 -6.08
CA ARG A 86 -15.91 -8.65 -4.88
C ARG A 86 -17.06 -7.66 -4.98
#